data_AF-A0A4V3HYH0-F1
#
_entry.id   AF-A0A4V3HYH0-F1
#
_cell.length_a   1.000
_cell.length_b   1.000
_cell.length_c   1.000
_cell.angle_alpha   90.00
_cell.angle_beta   90.00
_cell.angle_gamma   90.00
#
_symmetry.space_group_name_H-M   'P 1'
#
loop_
_entity.id
_entity.type
_entity.pdbx_description
1 polymer ?
#
loop_
_entity_poly.entity_id
_entity_poly.type
_entity_poly.pdbx_seq_one_letter_code
_entity_poly.pdbx_strand_id
1 'polypeptide(L)'
;MAVTGGDGANTGKSGVQFGIYALVVGLLLSVAAVISFMWFFGATMASDGCHGADADYICTVEGQHWAISLPGIAFVAAAVMALTPMGCVAAFRWRPVWLWVGVPLTIGAYVAAPYIANWGRMQGVW
;
A
#
# COMPACT_ATOMS: atom_id res chain seq x y z
N MET A 1 13.09 50.52 5.86
CA MET A 1 13.46 49.21 6.46
C MET A 1 12.18 48.47 6.83
N ALA A 2 11.87 47.39 6.14
CA ALA A 2 10.96 46.36 6.61
C ALA A 2 11.42 45.05 5.96
N VAL A 3 12.27 44.31 6.67
CA VAL A 3 12.70 42.97 6.28
C VAL A 3 11.51 42.05 6.53
N THR A 4 10.94 41.52 5.44
CA THR A 4 9.92 40.47 5.46
C THR A 4 10.57 39.15 5.90
N GLY A 5 10.76 38.96 7.20
CA GLY A 5 11.35 37.77 7.82
C GLY A 5 10.40 36.56 7.96
N GLY A 6 9.36 36.44 7.12
CA GLY A 6 8.26 35.47 7.31
C GLY A 6 8.37 34.14 6.54
N ASP A 7 9.13 34.10 5.44
CA ASP A 7 9.02 32.99 4.47
C ASP A 7 9.91 31.78 4.80
N GLY A 8 11.00 31.98 5.54
CA GLY A 8 11.93 30.90 5.91
C GLY A 8 11.37 29.93 6.95
N ALA A 9 10.60 30.43 7.93
CA ALA A 9 10.11 29.63 9.06
C ALA A 9 8.98 28.66 8.67
N ASN A 10 8.10 29.07 7.76
CA ASN A 10 6.96 28.24 7.31
C ASN A 10 7.40 27.16 6.31
N THR A 11 8.38 27.46 5.47
CA THR A 11 8.96 26.49 4.52
C THR A 11 9.69 25.36 5.25
N GLY A 12 10.43 25.67 6.32
CA GLY A 12 11.07 24.66 7.17
C GLY A 12 10.07 23.74 7.90
N LYS A 13 8.97 24.30 8.43
CA LYS A 13 7.90 23.51 9.08
C LYS A 13 7.19 22.56 8.12
N SER A 14 6.92 23.00 6.89
CA SER A 14 6.32 22.16 5.85
C SER A 14 7.26 21.00 5.48
N GLY A 15 8.54 21.27 5.23
CA GLY A 15 9.53 20.23 4.90
C GLY A 15 9.67 19.14 5.98
N VAL A 16 9.65 19.54 7.25
CA VAL A 16 9.65 18.58 8.37
C VAL A 16 8.40 17.69 8.37
N GLN A 17 7.22 18.23 8.07
CA GLN A 17 6.00 17.43 7.99
C GLN A 17 6.02 16.41 6.85
N PHE A 18 6.55 16.79 5.68
CA PHE A 18 6.77 15.84 4.58
C PHE A 18 7.77 14.74 4.96
N GLY A 19 8.86 15.10 5.65
CA GLY A 19 9.85 14.13 6.13
C GLY A 19 9.28 13.14 7.15
N ILE A 20 8.52 13.63 8.14
CA ILE A 20 7.83 12.78 9.12
C ILE A 20 6.82 11.86 8.43
N TYR A 21 6.02 12.40 7.51
CA TYR A 21 5.04 11.60 6.78
C TYR A 21 5.72 10.52 5.94
N ALA A 22 6.81 10.84 5.24
CA ALA A 22 7.60 9.86 4.47
C ALA A 22 8.19 8.76 5.37
N LEU A 23 8.65 9.10 6.58
CA LEU A 23 9.13 8.12 7.56
C LEU A 23 7.99 7.19 8.01
N VAL A 24 6.84 7.75 8.40
CA VAL A 24 5.68 6.97 8.85
C VAL A 24 5.18 6.04 7.74
N VAL A 25 5.03 6.56 6.52
CA VAL A 25 4.63 5.75 5.35
C VAL A 25 5.68 4.68 5.04
N GLY A 26 6.96 5.03 5.08
CA GLY A 26 8.04 4.08 4.85
C GLY A 26 8.02 2.93 5.86
N LEU A 27 7.76 3.22 7.13
CA LEU A 27 7.63 2.21 8.18
C LEU A 27 6.39 1.33 7.96
N LEU A 28 5.25 1.93 7.63
CA LEU A 28 4.03 1.20 7.28
C LEU A 28 4.22 0.29 6.06
N LEU A 29 4.85 0.80 4.99
CA LEU A 29 5.16 0.01 3.80
C LEU A 29 6.19 -1.09 4.08
N SER A 30 7.15 -0.87 4.99
CA SER A 30 8.08 -1.91 5.41
C SER A 30 7.35 -3.05 6.11
N VAL A 31 6.42 -2.73 7.03
CA VAL A 31 5.57 -3.73 7.69
C VAL A 31 4.70 -4.46 6.65
N ALA A 32 4.06 -3.73 5.74
CA ALA A 32 3.26 -4.31 4.66
C ALA A 32 4.08 -5.24 3.76
N ALA A 33 5.32 -4.88 3.44
CA ALA A 33 6.23 -5.71 2.66
C ALA A 33 6.56 -7.01 3.39
N VAL A 34 6.84 -6.95 4.70
CA VAL A 34 7.09 -8.15 5.53
C VAL A 34 5.85 -9.05 5.58
N ILE A 35 4.66 -8.49 5.78
CA ILE A 35 3.40 -9.26 5.80
C ILE A 35 3.15 -9.91 4.43
N SER A 36 3.29 -9.15 3.35
CA SER A 36 3.17 -9.67 1.98
C SER A 36 4.18 -10.79 1.70
N PHE A 37 5.42 -10.64 2.18
CA PHE A 37 6.46 -11.65 2.05
C PHE A 37 6.18 -12.92 2.87
N MET A 38 5.70 -12.79 4.11
CA MET A 38 5.24 -13.93 4.91
C MET A 38 4.09 -14.66 4.23
N TRP A 39 3.18 -13.94 3.57
CA TRP A 39 2.11 -14.54 2.77
C TRP A 39 2.66 -15.33 1.58
N PHE A 40 3.61 -14.76 0.81
CA PHE A 40 4.26 -15.48 -0.29
C PHE A 40 4.86 -16.80 0.19
N PHE A 41 5.58 -16.78 1.32
CA PHE A 41 6.13 -18.00 1.92
C PHE A 41 5.05 -18.99 2.35
N GLY A 42 3.96 -18.52 2.97
CA GLY A 42 2.84 -19.37 3.34
C GLY A 42 2.20 -20.03 2.12
N ALA A 43 2.01 -19.28 1.04
CA ALA A 43 1.45 -19.77 -0.21
C ALA A 43 2.35 -20.84 -0.86
N THR A 44 3.68 -20.65 -0.87
CA THR A 44 4.61 -21.65 -1.41
C THR A 44 4.63 -22.94 -0.59
N MET A 45 4.58 -22.83 0.74
CA MET A 45 4.54 -24.02 1.61
C MET A 45 3.20 -24.75 1.49
N ALA A 46 2.10 -24.01 1.30
CA ALA A 46 0.79 -24.60 1.05
C ALA A 46 0.73 -25.34 -0.31
N SER A 47 1.43 -24.82 -1.35
CA SER A 47 1.51 -25.51 -2.64
C SER A 47 2.34 -26.80 -2.60
N ASP A 48 3.36 -26.87 -1.75
CA ASP A 48 4.17 -28.10 -1.59
C ASP A 48 3.36 -29.23 -0.93
N GLY A 49 2.29 -28.90 -0.19
CA GLY A 49 1.38 -29.85 0.44
C GLY A 49 0.34 -30.48 -0.49
N CYS A 50 0.39 -30.21 -1.80
CA CYS A 50 -0.58 -30.68 -2.80
C CYS A 50 -0.47 -32.17 -3.15
N HIS A 51 -0.54 -33.02 -2.13
CA HIS A 51 -0.50 -34.48 -2.23
C HIS A 51 -1.81 -35.16 -1.78
N GLY A 52 -2.86 -34.39 -1.46
CA GLY A 52 -4.17 -34.90 -1.00
C GLY A 52 -5.34 -34.01 -1.42
N ALA A 53 -6.55 -34.60 -1.49
CA ALA A 53 -7.76 -34.04 -2.09
C ALA A 53 -8.44 -32.88 -1.32
N ASP A 54 -7.79 -32.31 -0.30
CA ASP A 54 -8.42 -31.33 0.61
C ASP A 54 -8.11 -29.86 0.26
N ALA A 55 -7.27 -29.60 -0.75
CA ALA A 55 -6.82 -28.27 -1.13
C ALA A 55 -6.97 -27.99 -2.65
N ASP A 56 -8.09 -28.42 -3.24
CA ASP A 56 -8.30 -28.47 -4.70
C ASP A 56 -7.92 -27.20 -5.46
N TYR A 57 -8.25 -26.01 -4.94
CA TYR A 57 -8.01 -24.76 -5.68
C TYR A 57 -6.54 -24.31 -5.67
N ILE A 58 -5.87 -24.31 -4.50
CA ILE A 58 -4.46 -23.90 -4.39
C ILE A 58 -3.50 -24.91 -5.03
N CYS A 59 -3.99 -26.10 -5.36
CA CYS A 59 -3.24 -27.11 -6.11
C CYS A 59 -3.36 -26.98 -7.63
N THR A 60 -4.19 -26.05 -8.13
CA THR A 60 -4.19 -25.69 -9.55
C THR A 60 -3.14 -24.61 -9.83
N VAL A 61 -2.55 -24.66 -11.03
CA VAL A 61 -1.62 -23.61 -11.50
C VAL A 61 -2.26 -22.23 -11.44
N GLU A 62 -3.56 -22.15 -11.77
CA GLU A 62 -4.32 -20.92 -11.76
C GLU A 62 -4.51 -20.36 -10.33
N GLY A 63 -4.85 -21.23 -9.38
CA GLY A 63 -5.00 -20.86 -7.97
C GLY A 63 -3.68 -20.44 -7.31
N GLN A 64 -2.57 -21.10 -7.65
CA GLN A 64 -1.23 -20.72 -7.17
C GLN A 64 -0.81 -19.35 -7.71
N HIS A 65 -0.98 -19.13 -9.02
CA HIS A 65 -0.68 -17.85 -9.64
C HIS A 65 -1.47 -16.72 -8.97
N TRP A 66 -2.77 -16.95 -8.73
CA TRP A 66 -3.62 -15.96 -8.09
C TRP A 66 -3.23 -15.70 -6.62
N ALA A 67 -2.99 -16.75 -5.83
CA ALA A 67 -2.60 -16.64 -4.43
C ALA A 67 -1.27 -15.86 -4.24
N ILE A 68 -0.34 -16.01 -5.19
CA ILE A 68 0.93 -15.29 -5.27
C ILE A 68 0.71 -13.83 -5.71
N SER A 69 -0.26 -13.54 -6.58
CA SER A 69 -0.52 -12.17 -7.05
C SER A 69 -1.13 -11.24 -6.00
N LEU A 70 -1.99 -11.75 -5.11
CA LEU A 70 -2.72 -11.00 -4.08
C LEU A 70 -1.83 -10.12 -3.16
N PRO A 71 -0.75 -10.62 -2.55
CA PRO A 71 0.13 -9.80 -1.71
C PRO A 71 0.82 -8.68 -2.51
N GLY A 72 1.08 -8.90 -3.80
CA GLY A 72 1.61 -7.87 -4.70
C GLY A 72 0.58 -6.78 -4.98
N ILE A 73 -0.67 -7.16 -5.28
CA ILE A 73 -1.78 -6.23 -5.48
C ILE A 73 -2.00 -5.37 -4.23
N ALA A 74 -2.04 -6.00 -3.05
CA ALA A 74 -2.19 -5.30 -1.76
C ALA A 74 -1.07 -4.28 -1.54
N PHE A 75 0.18 -4.68 -1.76
CA PHE A 75 1.34 -3.81 -1.55
C PHE A 75 1.37 -2.63 -2.52
N VAL A 76 1.13 -2.87 -3.83
CA VAL A 76 1.10 -1.82 -4.84
C VAL A 76 -0.03 -0.83 -4.57
N ALA A 77 -1.23 -1.32 -4.23
CA ALA A 77 -2.36 -0.46 -3.89
C ALA A 77 -2.05 0.43 -2.68
N ALA A 78 -1.44 -0.13 -1.63
CA ALA A 78 -0.99 0.63 -0.47
C ALA A 78 0.03 1.70 -0.87
N ALA A 79 1.05 1.35 -1.64
CA ALA A 79 2.08 2.30 -2.09
C ALA A 79 1.49 3.46 -2.91
N VAL A 80 0.59 3.16 -3.86
CA VAL A 80 -0.08 4.18 -4.68
C VAL A 80 -0.89 5.15 -3.80
N MET A 81 -1.68 4.61 -2.87
CA MET A 81 -2.53 5.43 -2.00
C MET A 81 -1.70 6.25 -0.98
N ALA A 82 -0.53 5.75 -0.58
CA ALA A 82 0.39 6.50 0.28
C ALA A 82 1.03 7.71 -0.42
N LEU A 83 1.30 7.60 -1.72
CA LEU A 83 1.91 8.65 -2.53
C LEU A 83 0.90 9.68 -3.05
N THR A 84 -0.35 9.27 -3.27
CA THR A 84 -1.44 10.11 -3.78
C THR A 84 -1.57 11.46 -3.05
N PRO A 85 -1.65 11.52 -1.71
CA PRO A 85 -1.79 12.79 -1.00
C PRO A 85 -0.53 13.66 -1.07
N MET A 86 0.68 13.08 -1.20
CA MET A 86 1.88 13.88 -1.46
C MET A 86 1.75 14.61 -2.79
N GLY A 87 1.32 13.89 -3.84
CA GLY A 87 1.07 14.46 -5.15
C GLY A 87 -0.01 15.54 -5.12
N CYS A 88 -1.14 15.29 -4.46
CA CYS A 88 -2.23 16.26 -4.34
C CYS A 88 -1.81 17.51 -3.55
N VAL A 89 -1.13 17.35 -2.41
CA VAL A 89 -0.68 18.49 -1.60
C VAL A 89 0.35 19.32 -2.36
N ALA A 90 1.27 18.68 -3.09
CA ALA A 90 2.27 19.37 -3.90
C ALA A 90 1.64 20.09 -5.10
N ALA A 91 0.73 19.44 -5.84
CA ALA A 91 0.11 19.98 -7.05
C ALA A 91 -0.89 21.10 -6.75
N PHE A 92 -1.74 20.92 -5.73
CA PHE A 92 -2.81 21.87 -5.40
C PHE A 92 -2.43 22.85 -4.28
N ARG A 93 -1.20 22.80 -3.77
CA ARG A 93 -0.69 23.64 -2.66
C ARG A 93 -1.60 23.63 -1.44
N TRP A 94 -2.13 22.45 -1.10
CA TRP A 94 -2.99 22.28 0.07
C TRP A 94 -2.18 22.41 1.38
N ARG A 95 -2.91 22.57 2.48
CA ARG A 95 -2.29 22.55 3.81
C ARG A 95 -1.60 21.18 4.05
N PRO A 96 -0.35 21.14 4.51
CA PRO A 96 0.39 19.88 4.69
C PRO A 96 -0.24 18.91 5.70
N VAL A 97 -1.20 19.36 6.53
CA VAL A 97 -2.04 18.48 7.36
C VAL A 97 -2.81 17.43 6.53
N TRP A 98 -3.14 17.72 5.27
CA TRP A 98 -3.86 16.81 4.38
C TRP A 98 -3.05 15.57 3.98
N LEU A 99 -1.72 15.57 4.19
CA LEU A 99 -0.88 14.37 3.99
C LEU A 99 -1.38 13.20 4.83
N TRP A 100 -1.86 13.47 6.04
CA TRP A 100 -2.28 12.44 6.99
C TRP A 100 -3.51 11.65 6.55
N VAL A 101 -4.29 12.14 5.57
CA VAL A 101 -5.36 11.36 4.94
C VAL A 101 -4.79 10.13 4.20
N GLY A 102 -3.52 10.19 3.79
CA GLY A 102 -2.82 9.06 3.18
C GLY A 102 -2.67 7.84 4.07
N VAL A 103 -2.53 8.02 5.39
CA VAL A 103 -2.35 6.90 6.31
C VAL A 103 -3.56 5.96 6.32
N PRO A 104 -4.80 6.42 6.62
CA PRO A 104 -5.97 5.56 6.58
C PRO A 104 -6.27 5.06 5.15
N LEU A 105 -5.97 5.85 4.12
CA LEU A 105 -6.11 5.41 2.72
C LEU A 105 -5.18 4.24 2.38
N THR A 106 -3.92 4.32 2.81
CA THR A 106 -2.90 3.27 2.61
C THR A 106 -3.32 1.98 3.29
N ILE A 107 -3.76 2.07 4.55
CA ILE A 107 -4.24 0.92 5.33
C ILE A 107 -5.48 0.33 4.67
N GLY A 108 -6.46 1.16 4.33
CA GLY A 108 -7.69 0.73 3.68
C GLY A 108 -7.42 0.05 2.33
N ALA A 109 -6.50 0.60 1.53
CA ALA A 109 -6.12 0.02 0.24
C ALA A 109 -5.39 -1.32 0.38
N TYR A 110 -4.46 -1.45 1.33
CA TYR A 110 -3.77 -2.71 1.59
C TYR A 110 -4.76 -3.83 1.93
N VAL A 111 -5.77 -3.53 2.74
CA VAL A 111 -6.77 -4.50 3.16
C VAL A 111 -7.81 -4.75 2.06
N ALA A 112 -8.34 -3.71 1.40
CA ALA A 112 -9.47 -3.83 0.48
C ALA A 112 -9.07 -4.32 -0.92
N ALA A 113 -7.88 -3.97 -1.41
CA ALA A 113 -7.42 -4.32 -2.76
C ALA A 113 -7.50 -5.83 -3.08
N PRO A 114 -7.07 -6.77 -2.21
CA PRO A 114 -7.22 -8.19 -2.50
C PRO A 114 -8.67 -8.63 -2.62
N TYR A 115 -9.60 -8.09 -1.81
CA TYR A 115 -11.03 -8.40 -1.92
C TYR A 115 -11.63 -7.86 -3.22
N ILE A 116 -11.27 -6.63 -3.61
CA ILE A 116 -11.72 -6.02 -4.86
C ILE A 116 -11.18 -6.81 -6.06
N ALA A 117 -9.91 -7.21 -6.03
CA ALA A 117 -9.31 -8.05 -7.06
C ALA A 117 -10.01 -9.40 -7.17
N ASN A 118 -10.30 -10.04 -6.04
CA ASN A 118 -11.02 -11.32 -6.01
C ASN A 118 -12.45 -11.18 -6.55
N TRP A 119 -13.14 -10.09 -6.23
CA TRP A 119 -14.46 -9.79 -6.78
C TRP A 119 -14.41 -9.57 -8.30
N GLY A 120 -13.43 -8.81 -8.81
CA GLY A 120 -13.25 -8.61 -10.25
C GLY A 120 -12.99 -9.93 -11.01
N ARG A 121 -12.17 -10.81 -10.43
CA ARG A 121 -11.92 -12.17 -10.95
C ARG A 121 -13.21 -12.99 -11.01
N MET A 122 -14.03 -12.98 -9.95
CA MET A 122 -15.32 -13.69 -9.94
C MET A 122 -16.32 -13.16 -10.98
N GLN A 123 -16.13 -11.92 -11.46
CA GLN A 123 -16.94 -11.34 -12.52
C GLN A 123 -16.38 -11.59 -13.93
N GLY A 124 -15.24 -12.29 -14.06
CA GLY A 124 -14.58 -12.54 -15.35
C GLY A 124 -13.95 -11.29 -15.97
N VAL A 125 -13.71 -10.24 -15.17
CA VAL A 125 -13.05 -9.00 -15.62
C VAL A 125 -11.54 -9.21 -15.78
N TRP A 126 -11.01 -10.23 -15.12
CA TRP A 126 -9.59 -10.59 -15.04
C TRP A 126 -9.42 -12.10 -14.92
#